data_AF-A0AA35QYW0-F1
#
_entry.id   AF-A0AA35QYW0-F1
#
_cell.length_a   1.000
_cell.length_b   1.000
_cell.length_c   1.000
_cell.angle_alpha   90.00
_cell.angle_beta   90.00
_cell.angle_gamma   90.00
#
_symmetry.space_group_name_H-M   'P 1'
#
loop_
_entity.id
_entity.type
_entity.pdbx_description
1 polymer ?
#
loop_
_entity_poly.entity_id
_entity_poly.type
_entity_poly.pdbx_seq_one_letter_code
_entity_poly.pdbx_strand_id
1 'polypeptide(L)'
;MEREMERLAERYRQHGEELEAKLREGQEQEKEIAWRNQERKKHALLKLHQKCVSLKHECQSLLEKMNSTLATCSHRRLLPEIASRAYQTGCRILLAVIPRLEQQEPLDEEQVGVLHSYVTSVHPLLAEVNSGIQEASQRGLQEDREKKRQQQQQQQQQERQISQQTQQQSPQDSSQKTTSSQLTQSSPVSSVTNIQRADGLLSTPMGISLSVVEQYSRLQEKLAQITKSCEALTKDAQSKRYKFDLQKAVCTPINAISGQSGEHLVEKIRRINAVLSGKRVQVTGRQVSASDHPQGRAFCFNLLAQKIVKQGDEQVSSQSNAAFLFAMVAVSLCVSFPDLRDLILAHFHASCPVLVPFYVTSKDLSDNDRCRLLGYKVSSDGQVEGEDSYLRRMSGIVRLYAAILQTPTKPRPHPTRTGARVGVASEGPKHGATPISDGHGSSRPAGNCRLCSDERVRETVSESAPLHMQAVRTTYGEGHPSGSARSSD
;
A
#
# COMPACT_ATOMS: atom_id res chain seq x y z
N MET A 1 -83.32 -42.85 4.16
CA MET A 1 -82.47 -42.66 5.35
C MET A 1 -81.24 -43.54 5.37
N GLU A 2 -81.29 -44.83 5.71
CA GLU A 2 -80.07 -45.65 5.86
C GLU A 2 -79.23 -45.77 4.57
N ARG A 3 -79.89 -46.07 3.43
CA ARG A 3 -79.26 -46.08 2.10
C ARG A 3 -78.75 -44.71 1.64
N GLU A 4 -79.29 -43.61 2.16
CA GLU A 4 -78.83 -42.26 1.81
C GLU A 4 -77.60 -41.86 2.63
N MET A 5 -77.57 -42.25 3.92
CA MET A 5 -76.41 -42.10 4.79
C MET A 5 -75.21 -42.91 4.26
N GLU A 6 -75.45 -44.12 3.78
CA GLU A 6 -74.43 -44.99 3.19
C GLU A 6 -73.85 -44.38 1.89
N ARG A 7 -74.71 -43.85 1.00
CA ARG A 7 -74.28 -43.13 -0.22
C ARG A 7 -73.55 -41.82 0.09
N LEU A 8 -73.84 -41.18 1.21
CA LEU A 8 -73.14 -39.97 1.63
C LEU A 8 -71.76 -40.32 2.20
N ALA A 9 -71.67 -41.36 3.02
CA ALA A 9 -70.40 -41.89 3.54
C ALA A 9 -69.46 -42.35 2.42
N GLU A 10 -69.99 -43.03 1.39
CA GLU A 10 -69.22 -43.45 0.22
C GLU A 10 -68.65 -42.25 -0.56
N ARG A 11 -69.44 -41.17 -0.72
CA ARG A 11 -68.99 -39.93 -1.37
C ARG A 11 -67.90 -39.21 -0.58
N TYR A 12 -68.01 -39.17 0.75
CA TYR A 12 -66.95 -38.61 1.60
C TYR A 12 -65.66 -39.44 1.53
N ARG A 13 -65.77 -40.77 1.48
CA ARG A 13 -64.61 -41.66 1.32
C ARG A 13 -63.92 -41.44 -0.03
N GLN A 14 -64.68 -41.43 -1.12
CA GLN A 14 -64.17 -41.15 -2.47
C GLN A 14 -63.51 -39.77 -2.56
N HIS A 15 -64.14 -38.74 -1.98
CA HIS A 15 -63.57 -37.39 -1.97
C HIS A 15 -62.28 -37.30 -1.13
N GLY A 16 -62.20 -38.03 -0.01
CA GLY A 16 -61.00 -38.16 0.81
C GLY A 16 -59.86 -38.84 0.05
N GLU A 17 -60.13 -39.97 -0.60
CA GLU A 17 -59.17 -40.68 -1.46
C GLU A 17 -58.67 -39.80 -2.62
N GLU A 18 -59.55 -39.00 -3.22
CA GLU A 18 -59.22 -38.06 -4.29
C GLU A 18 -58.34 -36.90 -3.79
N LEU A 19 -58.59 -36.40 -2.57
CA LEU A 19 -57.73 -35.41 -1.93
C LEU A 19 -56.33 -35.98 -1.61
N GLU A 20 -56.28 -37.20 -1.10
CA GLU A 20 -55.03 -37.91 -0.80
C GLU A 20 -54.23 -38.23 -2.07
N ALA A 21 -54.91 -38.56 -3.17
CA ALA A 21 -54.29 -38.73 -4.49
C ALA A 21 -53.66 -37.42 -4.97
N LYS A 22 -54.41 -36.30 -4.92
CA LYS A 22 -53.90 -34.97 -5.28
C LYS A 22 -52.72 -34.52 -4.41
N LEU A 23 -52.75 -34.84 -3.12
CA LEU A 23 -51.64 -34.54 -2.21
C LEU A 23 -50.38 -35.34 -2.57
N ARG A 24 -50.54 -36.63 -2.90
CA ARG A 24 -49.42 -37.48 -3.37
C ARG A 24 -48.84 -36.99 -4.68
N GLU A 25 -49.68 -36.66 -5.66
CA GLU A 25 -49.26 -36.07 -6.94
C GLU A 25 -48.48 -34.76 -6.73
N GLY A 26 -48.96 -33.88 -5.85
CA GLY A 26 -48.25 -32.65 -5.49
C GLY A 26 -46.87 -32.92 -4.88
N GLN A 27 -46.77 -33.88 -3.95
CA GLN A 27 -45.50 -34.27 -3.33
C GLN A 27 -44.51 -34.90 -4.34
N GLU A 28 -45.01 -35.65 -5.33
CA GLU A 28 -44.19 -36.21 -6.39
C GLU A 28 -43.66 -35.12 -7.34
N GLN A 29 -44.51 -34.16 -7.71
CA GLN A 29 -44.10 -33.01 -8.52
C GLN A 29 -43.04 -32.15 -7.80
N GLU A 30 -43.20 -31.90 -6.49
CA GLU A 30 -42.21 -31.18 -5.69
C GLU A 30 -40.86 -31.91 -5.65
N LYS A 31 -40.87 -33.23 -5.47
CA LYS A 31 -39.66 -34.07 -5.53
C LYS A 31 -38.99 -34.00 -6.89
N GLU A 32 -39.77 -34.04 -7.98
CA GLU A 32 -39.24 -33.97 -9.34
C GLU A 32 -38.60 -32.58 -9.62
N ILE A 33 -39.25 -31.49 -9.21
CA ILE A 33 -38.71 -30.13 -9.33
C ILE A 33 -37.43 -29.99 -8.51
N ALA A 34 -37.41 -30.51 -7.28
CA ALA A 34 -36.23 -30.50 -6.41
C ALA A 34 -35.06 -31.26 -7.04
N TRP A 35 -35.32 -32.46 -7.60
CA TRP A 35 -34.32 -33.25 -8.31
C TRP A 35 -33.77 -32.52 -9.54
N ARG A 36 -34.65 -31.96 -10.39
CA ARG A 36 -34.24 -31.15 -11.55
C ARG A 36 -33.42 -29.92 -11.15
N ASN A 37 -33.77 -29.26 -10.04
CA ASN A 37 -33.02 -28.12 -9.50
C ASN A 37 -31.64 -28.56 -8.99
N GLN A 38 -31.55 -29.70 -8.31
CA GLN A 38 -30.28 -30.25 -7.83
C GLN A 38 -29.36 -30.61 -9.00
N GLU A 39 -29.89 -31.22 -10.05
CA GLU A 39 -29.10 -31.60 -11.22
C GLU A 39 -28.60 -30.38 -11.99
N ARG A 40 -29.45 -29.33 -12.13
CA ARG A 40 -29.02 -28.03 -12.68
C ARG A 40 -27.87 -27.41 -11.89
N LYS A 41 -27.92 -27.47 -10.56
CA LYS A 41 -26.83 -26.96 -9.69
C LYS A 41 -25.53 -27.74 -9.89
N LYS A 42 -25.59 -29.08 -9.99
CA LYS A 42 -24.41 -29.91 -10.29
C LYS A 42 -23.80 -29.56 -11.64
N HIS A 43 -24.62 -29.45 -12.69
CA HIS A 43 -24.15 -29.07 -14.02
C HIS A 43 -23.53 -27.66 -14.04
N ALA A 44 -24.10 -26.70 -13.31
CA ALA A 44 -23.52 -25.36 -13.18
C ALA A 44 -22.15 -25.39 -12.48
N LEU A 45 -22.03 -26.16 -11.40
CA LEU A 45 -20.77 -26.32 -10.67
C LEU A 45 -19.68 -26.97 -11.53
N LEU A 46 -20.03 -28.01 -12.31
CA LEU A 46 -19.11 -28.67 -13.24
C LEU A 46 -18.61 -27.70 -14.33
N LYS A 47 -19.51 -26.90 -14.90
CA LYS A 47 -19.13 -25.86 -15.88
C LYS A 47 -18.19 -24.82 -15.26
N LEU A 48 -18.47 -24.40 -14.03
CA LEU A 48 -17.63 -23.43 -13.32
C LEU A 48 -16.24 -23.99 -13.04
N HIS A 49 -16.16 -25.24 -12.59
CA HIS A 49 -14.90 -25.94 -12.41
C HIS A 49 -14.10 -26.03 -13.72
N GLN A 50 -14.75 -26.36 -14.84
CA GLN A 50 -14.11 -26.39 -16.15
C GLN A 50 -13.58 -25.01 -16.59
N LYS A 51 -14.32 -23.93 -16.30
CA LYS A 51 -13.83 -22.56 -16.51
C LYS A 51 -12.58 -22.26 -15.66
N CYS A 52 -12.55 -22.65 -14.39
CA CYS A 52 -11.37 -22.47 -13.54
C CYS A 52 -10.15 -23.23 -14.08
N VAL A 53 -10.34 -24.48 -14.51
CA VAL A 53 -9.27 -25.32 -15.07
C VAL A 53 -8.73 -24.71 -16.37
N SER A 54 -9.59 -24.25 -17.28
CA SER A 54 -9.16 -23.60 -18.53
C SER A 54 -8.42 -22.29 -18.27
N LEU A 55 -8.94 -21.44 -17.37
CA LEU A 55 -8.30 -20.19 -16.98
C LEU A 55 -6.92 -20.43 -16.32
N LYS A 56 -6.79 -21.50 -15.54
CA LYS A 56 -5.51 -21.91 -14.95
C LYS A 56 -4.47 -22.26 -16.03
N HIS A 57 -4.86 -23.05 -17.02
CA HIS A 57 -3.97 -23.41 -18.14
C HIS A 57 -3.58 -22.18 -18.95
N GLU A 58 -4.52 -21.26 -19.18
CA GLU A 58 -4.25 -19.99 -19.85
C GLU A 58 -3.22 -19.15 -19.08
N CYS A 59 -3.39 -19.01 -17.76
CA CYS A 59 -2.43 -18.30 -16.90
C CYS A 59 -1.02 -18.90 -16.99
N GLN A 60 -0.92 -20.22 -16.92
CA GLN A 60 0.36 -20.93 -17.00
C GLN A 60 1.01 -20.73 -18.37
N SER A 61 0.23 -20.84 -19.45
CA SER A 61 0.71 -20.60 -20.82
C SER A 61 1.18 -19.16 -21.02
N LEU A 62 0.44 -18.17 -20.52
CA LEU A 62 0.85 -16.76 -20.59
C LEU A 62 2.12 -16.49 -19.81
N LEU A 63 2.26 -17.07 -18.62
CA LEU A 63 3.45 -16.91 -17.79
C LEU A 63 4.69 -17.50 -18.49
N GLU A 64 4.54 -18.68 -19.08
CA GLU A 64 5.60 -19.31 -19.87
C GLU A 64 5.97 -18.49 -21.11
N LYS A 65 4.99 -17.94 -21.83
CA LYS A 65 5.22 -17.02 -22.96
C LYS A 65 5.96 -15.76 -22.52
N MET A 66 5.57 -15.14 -21.41
CA MET A 66 6.26 -13.95 -20.89
C MET A 66 7.72 -14.27 -20.53
N ASN A 67 7.96 -15.39 -19.85
CA ASN A 67 9.31 -15.79 -19.43
C ASN A 67 10.21 -16.17 -20.62
N SER A 68 9.69 -16.94 -21.57
CA SER A 68 10.43 -17.33 -22.78
C SER A 68 10.76 -16.12 -23.66
N THR A 69 9.85 -15.16 -23.78
CA THR A 69 10.11 -13.92 -24.55
C THR A 69 11.21 -13.09 -23.89
N LEU A 70 11.23 -12.97 -22.56
CA LEU A 70 12.32 -12.27 -21.90
C LEU A 70 13.67 -13.01 -22.03
N ALA A 71 13.64 -14.35 -22.03
CA ALA A 71 14.84 -15.17 -22.19
C ALA A 71 15.50 -15.02 -23.58
N THR A 72 14.72 -14.75 -24.63
CA THR A 72 15.26 -14.51 -25.98
C THR A 72 15.87 -13.12 -26.17
N CYS A 73 15.78 -12.22 -25.19
CA CYS A 73 16.33 -10.87 -25.28
C CYS A 73 17.84 -10.83 -24.99
N SER A 74 18.66 -10.78 -26.05
CA SER A 74 20.12 -10.66 -25.94
C SER A 74 20.59 -9.30 -25.40
N HIS A 75 19.79 -8.24 -25.57
CA HIS A 75 20.14 -6.86 -25.18
C HIS A 75 19.26 -6.34 -24.03
N ARG A 76 19.20 -7.09 -22.92
CA ARG A 76 18.36 -6.78 -21.75
C ARG A 76 18.58 -5.38 -21.14
N ARG A 77 19.74 -4.76 -21.38
CA ARG A 77 20.09 -3.41 -20.93
C ARG A 77 19.42 -2.28 -21.73
N LEU A 78 18.96 -2.58 -22.94
CA LEU A 78 18.33 -1.61 -23.85
C LEU A 78 16.80 -1.70 -23.83
N LEU A 79 16.23 -2.52 -22.93
CA LEU A 79 14.79 -2.70 -22.84
C LEU A 79 14.12 -1.40 -22.36
N PRO A 80 13.10 -0.88 -23.09
CA PRO A 80 12.36 0.29 -22.65
C PRO A 80 11.74 0.08 -21.27
N GLU A 81 11.70 1.14 -20.46
CA GLU A 81 11.14 1.08 -19.11
C GLU A 81 9.67 0.66 -19.12
N ILE A 82 8.93 1.09 -20.15
CA ILE A 82 7.52 0.74 -20.36
C ILE A 82 7.35 -0.78 -20.53
N ALA A 83 8.18 -1.41 -21.36
CA ALA A 83 8.15 -2.86 -21.57
C ALA A 83 8.57 -3.63 -20.32
N SER A 84 9.57 -3.14 -19.57
CA SER A 84 9.96 -3.73 -18.28
C SER A 84 8.83 -3.68 -17.25
N ARG A 85 8.12 -2.55 -17.16
CA ARG A 85 6.95 -2.39 -16.28
C ARG A 85 5.78 -3.27 -16.72
N ALA A 86 5.53 -3.39 -18.03
CA ALA A 86 4.50 -4.27 -18.58
C ALA A 86 4.77 -5.74 -18.24
N TYR A 87 6.03 -6.20 -18.40
CA TYR A 87 6.45 -7.55 -18.01
C TYR A 87 6.22 -7.80 -16.51
N GLN A 88 6.68 -6.90 -15.65
CA GLN A 88 6.50 -7.04 -14.20
C GLN A 88 5.03 -7.07 -13.81
N THR A 89 4.21 -6.21 -14.42
CA THR A 89 2.78 -6.12 -14.12
C THR A 89 2.04 -7.37 -14.56
N GLY A 90 2.31 -7.88 -15.77
CA GLY A 90 1.70 -9.12 -16.27
C GLY A 90 2.07 -10.34 -15.43
N CYS A 91 3.35 -10.51 -15.10
CA CYS A 91 3.80 -11.59 -14.22
C CYS A 91 3.16 -11.52 -12.83
N ARG A 92 3.03 -10.31 -12.26
CA ARG A 92 2.37 -10.12 -10.95
C ARG A 92 0.90 -10.52 -10.99
N ILE A 93 0.17 -10.15 -12.05
CA ILE A 93 -1.24 -10.53 -12.21
C ILE A 93 -1.35 -12.06 -12.28
N LEU A 94 -0.56 -12.71 -13.15
CA LEU A 94 -0.60 -14.17 -13.33
C LEU A 94 -0.26 -14.92 -12.03
N LEU A 95 0.79 -14.48 -11.32
CA LEU A 95 1.21 -15.08 -10.05
C LEU A 95 0.22 -14.83 -8.90
N ALA A 96 -0.63 -13.81 -8.98
CA ALA A 96 -1.71 -13.59 -8.02
C ALA A 96 -2.95 -14.45 -8.32
N VAL A 97 -3.24 -14.70 -9.60
CA VAL A 97 -4.42 -15.47 -10.05
C VAL A 97 -4.21 -16.97 -9.89
N ILE A 98 -3.03 -17.51 -10.21
CA ILE A 98 -2.77 -18.96 -10.16
C ILE A 98 -3.06 -19.57 -8.77
N PRO A 99 -2.55 -19.03 -7.64
CA PRO A 99 -2.84 -19.59 -6.32
C PRO A 99 -4.31 -19.52 -5.96
N ARG A 100 -5.04 -18.51 -6.44
CA ARG A 100 -6.49 -18.38 -6.23
C ARG A 100 -7.29 -19.44 -6.96
N LEU A 101 -6.84 -19.85 -8.15
CA LEU A 101 -7.43 -20.96 -8.90
C LEU A 101 -7.03 -22.34 -8.34
N GLU A 102 -6.01 -22.41 -7.49
CA GLU A 102 -5.52 -23.64 -6.85
C GLU A 102 -6.06 -23.86 -5.43
N GLN A 103 -6.75 -22.87 -4.85
CA GLN A 103 -7.39 -23.00 -3.55
C GLN A 103 -8.46 -24.10 -3.59
N GLN A 104 -8.59 -24.85 -2.48
CA GLN A 104 -9.59 -25.90 -2.33
C GLN A 104 -11.02 -25.36 -2.14
N GLU A 105 -11.17 -24.05 -1.91
CA GLU A 105 -12.48 -23.41 -1.75
C GLU A 105 -13.15 -23.20 -3.11
N PRO A 106 -14.46 -23.50 -3.24
CA PRO A 106 -15.20 -23.31 -4.47
C PRO A 106 -15.38 -21.81 -4.76
N LEU A 107 -14.85 -21.36 -5.90
CA LEU A 107 -15.08 -20.01 -6.42
C LEU A 107 -16.52 -19.88 -6.92
N ASP A 108 -17.12 -18.70 -6.75
CA ASP A 108 -18.40 -18.34 -7.36
C ASP A 108 -18.22 -17.78 -8.80
N GLU A 109 -19.34 -17.58 -9.52
CA GLU A 109 -19.30 -17.12 -10.91
C GLU A 109 -18.76 -15.69 -11.07
N GLU A 110 -18.98 -14.83 -10.08
CA GLU A 110 -18.51 -13.44 -10.08
C GLU A 110 -16.99 -13.38 -9.90
N GLN A 111 -16.47 -14.12 -8.93
CA GLN A 111 -15.04 -14.28 -8.66
C GLN A 111 -14.30 -14.81 -9.89
N VAL A 112 -14.84 -15.84 -10.55
CA VAL A 112 -14.24 -16.37 -11.78
C VAL A 112 -14.26 -15.32 -12.90
N GLY A 113 -15.32 -14.52 -13.02
CA GLY A 113 -15.40 -13.40 -13.96
C GLY A 113 -14.33 -12.33 -13.71
N VAL A 114 -14.12 -11.95 -12.46
CA VAL A 114 -13.07 -11.00 -12.05
C VAL A 114 -11.67 -11.54 -12.38
N LEU A 115 -11.40 -12.80 -12.05
CA LEU A 115 -10.12 -13.45 -12.39
C LEU A 115 -9.89 -13.49 -13.90
N HIS A 116 -10.92 -13.83 -14.68
CA HIS A 116 -10.83 -13.82 -16.14
C HIS A 116 -10.51 -12.42 -16.70
N SER A 117 -11.12 -11.37 -16.17
CA SER A 117 -10.81 -9.99 -16.57
C SER A 117 -9.35 -9.62 -16.31
N TYR A 118 -8.78 -10.07 -15.17
CA TYR A 118 -7.37 -9.84 -14.87
C TYR A 118 -6.46 -10.57 -15.87
N VAL A 119 -6.74 -11.83 -16.18
CA VAL A 119 -5.96 -12.60 -17.17
C VAL A 119 -6.06 -11.98 -18.56
N THR A 120 -7.26 -11.51 -18.95
CA THR A 120 -7.48 -10.82 -20.22
C THR A 120 -6.59 -9.57 -20.32
N SER A 121 -6.44 -8.81 -19.24
CA SER A 121 -5.59 -7.61 -19.19
C SER A 121 -4.09 -7.88 -19.38
N VAL A 122 -3.63 -9.13 -19.23
CA VAL A 122 -2.22 -9.50 -19.44
C VAL A 122 -1.84 -9.57 -20.92
N HIS A 123 -2.80 -9.85 -21.80
CA HIS A 123 -2.57 -9.94 -23.25
C HIS A 123 -1.95 -8.68 -23.86
N PRO A 124 -2.49 -7.46 -23.65
CA PRO A 124 -1.86 -6.24 -24.15
C PRO A 124 -0.49 -5.99 -23.52
N LEU A 125 -0.27 -6.38 -22.26
CA LEU A 125 1.03 -6.26 -21.61
C LEU A 125 2.07 -7.17 -22.27
N LEU A 126 1.70 -8.40 -22.65
CA LEU A 126 2.58 -9.30 -23.39
C LEU A 126 2.93 -8.71 -24.77
N ALA A 127 1.98 -8.07 -25.46
CA ALA A 127 2.24 -7.40 -26.73
C ALA A 127 3.25 -6.24 -26.57
N GLU A 128 3.09 -5.43 -25.51
CA GLU A 128 4.01 -4.34 -25.17
C GLU A 128 5.43 -4.86 -24.89
N VAL A 129 5.54 -5.97 -24.16
CA VAL A 129 6.82 -6.63 -23.86
C VAL A 129 7.49 -7.11 -25.15
N ASN A 130 6.74 -7.74 -26.04
CA ASN A 130 7.26 -8.22 -27.33
C ASN A 130 7.78 -7.05 -28.19
N SER A 131 7.03 -5.94 -28.24
CA SER A 131 7.43 -4.75 -28.98
C SER A 131 8.72 -4.14 -28.40
N GLY A 132 8.81 -3.99 -27.08
CA GLY A 132 10.01 -3.46 -26.43
C GLY A 132 11.25 -4.35 -26.61
N ILE A 133 11.08 -5.67 -26.65
CA ILE A 133 12.19 -6.60 -26.94
C ILE A 133 12.65 -6.47 -28.39
N GLN A 134 11.73 -6.31 -29.34
CA GLN A 134 12.09 -6.05 -30.74
C GLN A 134 12.87 -4.74 -30.88
N GLU A 135 12.44 -3.67 -30.22
CA GLU A 135 13.15 -2.39 -30.21
C GLU A 135 14.57 -2.55 -29.60
N ALA A 136 14.68 -3.19 -28.44
CA ALA A 136 15.96 -3.42 -27.78
C ALA A 136 16.92 -4.26 -28.64
N SER A 137 16.40 -5.26 -29.36
CA SER A 137 17.17 -6.07 -30.30
C SER A 137 17.69 -5.23 -31.48
N GLN A 138 16.83 -4.39 -32.07
CA GLN A 138 17.24 -3.51 -33.17
C GLN A 138 18.29 -2.48 -32.72
N ARG A 139 18.12 -1.88 -31.55
CA ARG A 139 19.08 -0.91 -30.98
C ARG A 139 20.43 -1.55 -30.67
N GLY A 140 20.42 -2.76 -30.11
CA GLY A 140 21.66 -3.51 -29.85
C GLY A 140 22.45 -3.79 -31.14
N LEU A 141 21.77 -4.21 -32.20
CA LEU A 141 22.39 -4.41 -33.51
C LEU A 141 22.96 -3.11 -34.11
N GLN A 142 22.33 -1.97 -33.87
CA GLN A 142 22.83 -0.66 -34.31
C GLN A 142 24.08 -0.25 -33.53
N GLU A 143 24.09 -0.39 -32.20
CA GLU A 143 25.25 -0.07 -31.36
C GLU A 143 26.48 -0.93 -31.70
N ASP A 144 26.28 -2.23 -31.96
CA ASP A 144 27.37 -3.14 -32.34
C ASP A 144 27.94 -2.80 -33.73
N ARG A 145 27.08 -2.38 -34.68
CA ARG A 145 27.52 -1.89 -35.99
C ARG A 145 28.30 -0.59 -35.87
N GLU A 146 27.88 0.32 -35.01
CA GLU A 146 28.56 1.59 -34.78
C GLU A 146 29.93 1.40 -34.12
N LYS A 147 30.04 0.54 -33.10
CA LYS A 147 31.32 0.20 -32.46
C LYS A 147 32.31 -0.41 -33.46
N LYS A 148 31.85 -1.33 -34.32
CA LYS A 148 32.70 -1.89 -35.40
C LYS A 148 33.16 -0.82 -36.38
N ARG A 149 32.29 0.12 -36.75
CA ARG A 149 32.63 1.24 -37.64
C ARG A 149 33.66 2.19 -37.00
N GLN A 150 33.51 2.51 -35.71
CA GLN A 150 34.45 3.36 -34.97
C GLN A 150 35.82 2.68 -34.80
N GLN A 151 35.86 1.38 -34.51
CA GLN A 151 37.11 0.61 -34.42
C GLN A 151 37.85 0.55 -35.76
N GLN A 152 37.13 0.33 -36.88
CA GLN A 152 37.73 0.35 -38.22
C GLN A 152 38.28 1.74 -38.58
N GLN A 153 37.58 2.81 -38.20
CA GLN A 153 38.08 4.18 -38.42
C GLN A 153 39.32 4.50 -37.58
N GLN A 154 39.38 4.05 -36.31
CA GLN A 154 40.56 4.24 -35.46
C GLN A 154 41.77 3.44 -35.97
N GLN A 155 41.58 2.19 -36.43
CA GLN A 155 42.65 1.40 -37.03
C GLN A 155 43.19 2.07 -38.30
N GLN A 156 42.31 2.54 -39.20
CA GLN A 156 42.74 3.27 -40.39
C GLN A 156 43.45 4.60 -40.06
N GLN A 157 43.09 5.28 -38.97
CA GLN A 157 43.79 6.49 -38.53
C GLN A 157 45.17 6.17 -37.94
N GLN A 158 45.29 5.11 -37.13
CA GLN A 158 46.58 4.65 -36.60
C GLN A 158 47.52 4.20 -37.73
N GLU A 159 47.03 3.45 -38.71
CA GLU A 159 47.84 3.02 -39.86
C GLU A 159 48.32 4.21 -40.71
N ARG A 160 47.49 5.25 -40.88
CA ARG A 160 47.90 6.50 -41.54
C ARG A 160 48.95 7.27 -40.74
N GLN A 161 48.84 7.30 -39.41
CA GLN A 161 49.83 7.96 -38.54
C GLN A 161 51.17 7.21 -38.53
N ILE A 162 51.14 5.87 -38.44
CA ILE A 162 52.34 5.02 -38.50
C ILE A 162 53.02 5.18 -39.87
N SER A 163 52.26 5.15 -40.98
CA SER A 163 52.82 5.34 -42.32
C SER A 163 53.44 6.72 -42.54
N GLN A 164 52.91 7.78 -41.91
CA GLN A 164 53.49 9.12 -41.95
C GLN A 164 54.77 9.24 -41.10
N GLN A 165 54.86 8.52 -39.97
CA GLN A 165 56.07 8.48 -39.15
C GLN A 165 57.21 7.65 -39.78
N THR A 166 56.89 6.59 -40.52
CA THR A 166 57.92 5.75 -41.17
C THR A 166 58.59 6.43 -42.38
N GLN A 167 58.02 7.48 -42.96
CA GLN A 167 58.65 8.23 -44.06
C GLN A 167 59.68 9.28 -43.64
N GLN A 168 59.93 9.52 -42.34
CA GLN A 168 60.90 10.53 -41.86
C GLN A 168 62.14 10.01 -41.14
N GLN A 169 62.37 8.70 -41.00
CA GLN A 169 63.61 8.18 -40.42
C GLN A 169 64.18 6.99 -41.23
N SER A 170 65.24 7.27 -41.99
CA SER A 170 66.15 6.25 -42.51
C SER A 170 67.03 5.67 -41.38
N PRO A 171 67.51 4.41 -41.50
CA PRO A 171 68.09 3.67 -40.40
C PRO A 171 69.62 3.77 -40.34
N GLN A 172 70.17 4.02 -39.14
CA GLN A 172 71.54 3.63 -38.81
C GLN A 172 71.63 3.05 -37.39
N ASP A 173 72.05 1.78 -37.40
CA ASP A 173 73.02 1.10 -36.53
C ASP A 173 72.91 1.05 -35.00
N SER A 174 72.66 -0.18 -34.54
CA SER A 174 73.55 -0.97 -33.67
C SER A 174 73.79 -0.60 -32.20
N SER A 175 73.18 -1.43 -31.35
CA SER A 175 73.79 -2.15 -30.21
C SER A 175 74.67 -1.41 -29.21
N GLN A 176 74.24 -1.33 -27.94
CA GLN A 176 75.07 -1.76 -26.80
C GLN A 176 74.29 -1.92 -25.48
N LYS A 177 74.92 -2.73 -24.63
CA LYS A 177 74.51 -3.43 -23.41
C LYS A 177 74.38 -2.52 -22.15
N THR A 178 73.81 -3.16 -21.11
CA THR A 178 74.12 -3.06 -19.66
C THR A 178 73.49 -1.98 -18.77
N THR A 179 72.42 -2.40 -18.07
CA THR A 179 72.30 -2.60 -16.61
C THR A 179 72.92 -1.60 -15.61
N SER A 180 72.06 -1.01 -14.77
CA SER A 180 72.02 -1.09 -13.28
C SER A 180 71.71 0.28 -12.63
N SER A 181 70.51 0.45 -12.05
CA SER A 181 70.19 0.55 -10.60
C SER A 181 70.56 1.92 -9.99
N GLN A 182 69.76 2.62 -9.16
CA GLN A 182 69.04 2.23 -7.94
C GLN A 182 68.37 3.52 -7.37
N LEU A 183 67.15 3.52 -6.82
CA LEU A 183 66.75 3.56 -5.37
C LEU A 183 65.35 4.25 -5.36
N THR A 184 64.30 3.91 -4.61
CA THR A 184 64.07 3.33 -3.26
C THR A 184 62.64 2.72 -3.25
N GLN A 185 62.38 1.52 -2.69
CA GLN A 185 61.89 1.24 -1.32
C GLN A 185 60.72 2.18 -0.88
N SER A 186 59.60 1.77 -0.27
CA SER A 186 59.20 0.59 0.50
C SER A 186 57.68 0.68 0.78
N SER A 187 57.01 -0.46 1.01
CA SER A 187 55.69 -0.56 1.67
C SER A 187 55.79 -0.23 3.18
N PRO A 188 54.71 0.18 3.89
CA PRO A 188 53.79 -0.80 4.51
C PRO A 188 52.30 -0.34 4.53
N VAL A 189 51.33 -1.25 4.32
CA VAL A 189 50.51 -1.93 5.36
C VAL A 189 50.02 -1.04 6.51
N SER A 190 48.69 -0.79 6.54
CA SER A 190 47.76 -0.82 7.70
C SER A 190 46.58 0.13 7.40
N SER A 191 45.47 -0.42 6.94
CA SER A 191 44.33 -0.87 7.77
C SER A 191 43.32 0.27 8.00
N VAL A 192 42.07 0.04 7.60
CA VAL A 192 40.86 0.29 8.41
C VAL A 192 39.62 0.06 7.52
N THR A 193 38.84 -0.93 7.96
CA THR A 193 37.42 -1.23 7.68
C THR A 193 37.00 -1.62 6.26
N ASN A 194 37.31 -2.88 5.98
CA ASN A 194 36.37 -3.87 5.48
C ASN A 194 34.97 -3.71 6.14
N ILE A 195 34.02 -3.06 5.46
CA ILE A 195 32.59 -3.31 5.71
C ILE A 195 32.21 -4.42 4.76
N GLN A 196 32.30 -5.64 5.28
CA GLN A 196 31.55 -6.78 4.78
C GLN A 196 30.09 -6.33 4.68
N ARG A 197 29.62 -6.03 3.47
CA ARG A 197 28.19 -6.00 3.20
C ARG A 197 27.73 -7.43 3.44
N ALA A 198 26.96 -7.62 4.51
CA ALA A 198 26.21 -8.84 4.71
C ALA A 198 25.21 -8.96 3.54
N ASP A 199 25.63 -9.61 2.45
CA ASP A 199 24.77 -10.17 1.41
C ASP A 199 24.03 -11.43 1.92
N GLY A 200 23.66 -11.41 3.20
CA GLY A 200 22.83 -12.42 3.82
C GLY A 200 21.38 -11.95 3.80
N LEU A 201 20.55 -12.66 3.04
CA LEU A 201 19.10 -12.80 3.25
C LEU A 201 18.19 -11.66 2.79
N LEU A 202 18.23 -11.34 1.50
CA LEU A 202 17.03 -10.93 0.78
C LEU A 202 16.95 -11.72 -0.53
N SER A 203 16.56 -12.99 -0.43
CA SER A 203 16.02 -13.69 -1.60
C SER A 203 14.73 -12.97 -1.96
N THR A 204 14.76 -12.15 -3.02
CA THR A 204 13.56 -11.49 -3.55
C THR A 204 12.55 -12.60 -3.85
N PRO A 205 11.41 -12.68 -3.16
CA PRO A 205 10.39 -13.65 -3.52
C PRO A 205 9.98 -13.41 -4.98
N MET A 206 9.88 -14.46 -5.78
CA MET A 206 9.41 -14.35 -7.16
C MET A 206 8.06 -13.62 -7.20
N GLY A 207 7.96 -12.54 -7.99
CA GLY A 207 6.70 -11.81 -8.23
C GLY A 207 6.58 -10.41 -7.62
N ILE A 208 7.62 -9.88 -6.96
CA ILE A 208 7.62 -8.49 -6.44
C ILE A 208 8.37 -7.56 -7.39
N SER A 209 7.79 -6.41 -7.71
CA SER A 209 8.46 -5.39 -8.53
C SER A 209 9.67 -4.83 -7.78
N LEU A 210 10.81 -4.71 -8.47
CA LEU A 210 12.04 -4.11 -7.93
C LEU A 210 11.77 -2.71 -7.35
N SER A 211 10.87 -1.94 -7.97
CA SER A 211 10.48 -0.60 -7.50
C SER A 211 9.91 -0.58 -6.08
N VAL A 212 9.20 -1.64 -5.67
CA VAL A 212 8.61 -1.76 -4.34
C VAL A 212 9.69 -2.09 -3.30
N VAL A 213 10.63 -2.95 -3.67
CA VAL A 213 11.79 -3.27 -2.83
C VAL A 213 12.69 -2.04 -2.66
N GLU A 214 12.96 -1.31 -3.74
CA GLU A 214 13.71 -0.05 -3.70
C GLU A 214 13.04 1.01 -2.81
N GLN A 215 11.71 1.16 -2.93
CA GLN A 215 10.96 2.07 -2.06
C GLN A 215 11.04 1.66 -0.60
N TYR A 216 10.88 0.38 -0.29
CA TYR A 216 11.03 -0.14 1.07
C TYR A 216 12.45 0.13 1.60
N SER A 217 13.48 -0.23 0.85
CA SER A 217 14.89 -0.02 1.23
C SER A 217 15.19 1.45 1.50
N ARG A 218 14.73 2.35 0.63
CA ARG A 218 14.87 3.81 0.83
C ARG A 218 14.22 4.28 2.14
N LEU A 219 13.04 3.76 2.48
CA LEU A 219 12.35 4.12 3.72
C LEU A 219 13.11 3.60 4.96
N GLN A 220 13.63 2.38 4.90
CA GLN A 220 14.43 1.80 5.98
C GLN A 220 15.76 2.55 6.17
N GLU A 221 16.43 2.92 5.07
CA GLU A 221 17.64 3.75 5.12
C GLU A 221 17.35 5.14 5.71
N LYS A 222 16.24 5.79 5.32
CA LYS A 222 15.81 7.08 5.89
C LYS A 222 15.58 6.96 7.40
N LEU A 223 14.94 5.87 7.85
CA LEU A 223 14.70 5.60 9.27
C LEU A 223 16.01 5.35 10.04
N ALA A 224 16.94 4.58 9.46
CA ALA A 224 18.24 4.33 10.05
C ALA A 224 19.08 5.61 10.16
N GLN A 225 19.10 6.43 9.10
CA GLN A 225 19.83 7.70 9.06
C GLN A 225 19.29 8.70 10.09
N ILE A 226 17.96 8.87 10.18
CA ILE A 226 17.38 9.80 11.16
C ILE A 226 17.62 9.31 12.58
N THR A 227 17.50 8.00 12.84
CA THR A 227 17.75 7.41 14.15
C THR A 227 19.19 7.64 14.58
N LYS A 228 20.15 7.36 13.67
CA LYS A 228 21.58 7.62 13.88
C LYS A 228 21.87 9.10 14.13
N SER A 229 21.24 10.00 13.38
CA SER A 229 21.41 11.45 13.58
C SER A 229 20.91 11.91 14.96
N CYS A 230 19.88 11.24 15.51
CA CYS A 230 19.32 11.55 16.83
C CYS A 230 20.14 10.97 17.99
N GLU A 231 21.09 10.07 17.73
CA GLU A 231 21.89 9.44 18.79
C GLU A 231 22.76 10.46 19.54
N ALA A 232 23.31 11.46 18.84
CA ALA A 232 24.10 12.53 19.46
C ALA A 232 23.29 13.25 20.56
N LEU A 233 22.03 13.57 20.28
CA LEU A 233 21.11 14.18 21.24
C LEU A 233 20.63 13.19 22.31
N THR A 234 20.56 11.90 21.98
CA THR A 234 20.02 10.86 22.87
C THR A 234 21.03 10.37 23.91
N LYS A 235 22.32 10.33 23.55
CA LYS A 235 23.44 9.86 24.37
C LYS A 235 24.12 10.99 25.15
N ASP A 236 23.98 12.24 24.71
CA ASP A 236 24.52 13.38 25.45
C ASP A 236 23.85 13.57 26.81
N ALA A 237 24.65 13.56 27.88
CA ALA A 237 24.19 13.74 29.24
C ALA A 237 23.74 15.18 29.52
N GLN A 238 24.32 16.17 28.84
CA GLN A 238 24.00 17.59 29.04
C GLN A 238 22.64 17.96 28.42
N SER A 239 22.28 17.30 27.31
CA SER A 239 21.00 17.49 26.62
C SER A 239 19.81 16.70 27.22
N LYS A 240 20.00 15.95 28.31
CA LYS A 240 18.94 15.13 28.94
C LYS A 240 17.66 15.91 29.23
N ARG A 241 17.80 17.11 29.79
CA ARG A 241 16.65 17.97 30.14
C ARG A 241 15.95 18.51 28.90
N TYR A 242 16.72 19.01 27.94
CA TYR A 242 16.18 19.49 26.66
C TYR A 242 15.45 18.37 25.89
N LYS A 243 16.03 17.17 25.82
CA LYS A 243 15.40 15.98 25.25
C LYS A 243 14.08 15.63 25.95
N PHE A 244 14.05 15.65 27.28
CA PHE A 244 12.84 15.39 28.04
C PHE A 244 11.74 16.42 27.74
N ASP A 245 12.11 17.70 27.66
CA ASP A 245 11.18 18.78 27.34
C ASP A 245 10.62 18.62 25.90
N LEU A 246 11.46 18.27 24.91
CA LEU A 246 11.00 17.94 23.56
C LEU A 246 10.10 16.70 23.52
N GLN A 247 10.45 15.65 24.27
CA GLN A 247 9.62 14.46 24.38
C GLN A 247 8.24 14.79 24.93
N LYS A 248 8.16 15.63 25.96
CA LYS A 248 6.88 16.10 26.50
C LYS A 248 6.13 16.99 25.52
N ALA A 249 6.83 17.88 24.79
CA ALA A 249 6.24 18.73 23.77
C ALA A 249 5.50 17.92 22.68
N VAL A 250 6.06 16.77 22.29
CA VAL A 250 5.48 15.89 21.25
C VAL A 250 4.49 14.88 21.83
N CYS A 251 4.86 14.14 22.88
CA CYS A 251 4.07 13.02 23.38
C CYS A 251 2.81 13.46 24.11
N THR A 252 2.85 14.54 24.88
CA THR A 252 1.70 15.03 25.66
C THR A 252 0.49 15.37 24.77
N PRO A 253 0.62 16.18 23.69
CA PRO A 253 -0.53 16.47 22.84
C PRO A 253 -1.07 15.24 22.12
N ILE A 254 -0.21 14.27 21.75
CA ILE A 254 -0.64 13.02 21.11
C ILE A 254 -1.45 12.16 22.09
N ASN A 255 -0.95 11.97 23.31
CA ASN A 255 -1.63 11.17 24.33
C ASN A 255 -2.96 11.79 24.79
N ALA A 256 -3.12 13.11 24.61
CA ALA A 256 -4.32 13.86 24.96
C ALA A 256 -5.35 13.94 23.82
N ILE A 257 -5.13 13.25 22.69
CA ILE A 257 -6.12 13.15 21.62
C ILE A 257 -7.30 12.32 22.13
N SER A 258 -8.51 12.87 21.97
CA SER A 258 -9.76 12.21 22.35
C SER A 258 -10.90 12.71 21.47
N GLY A 259 -12.00 11.96 21.44
CA GLY A 259 -13.19 12.28 20.64
C GLY A 259 -14.09 13.37 21.22
N GLN A 260 -13.57 14.25 22.10
CA GLN A 260 -14.37 15.26 22.81
C GLN A 260 -14.94 16.33 21.86
N SER A 261 -14.10 16.97 21.04
CA SER A 261 -14.54 17.97 20.06
C SER A 261 -13.51 18.15 18.94
N GLY A 262 -13.99 18.64 17.79
CA GLY A 262 -13.12 18.98 16.66
C GLY A 262 -12.15 20.13 16.98
N GLU A 263 -12.56 21.11 17.79
CA GLU A 263 -11.69 22.21 18.21
C GLU A 263 -10.53 21.72 19.07
N HIS A 264 -10.78 20.78 19.99
CA HIS A 264 -9.72 20.16 20.78
C HIS A 264 -8.71 19.43 19.90
N LEU A 265 -9.17 18.72 18.86
CA LEU A 265 -8.29 18.03 17.91
C LEU A 265 -7.43 19.03 17.13
N VAL A 266 -8.04 20.08 16.59
CA VAL A 266 -7.34 21.15 15.85
C VAL A 266 -6.29 21.84 16.73
N GLU A 267 -6.61 22.09 18.00
CA GLU A 267 -5.65 22.65 18.95
C GLU A 267 -4.44 21.73 19.17
N LYS A 268 -4.63 20.41 19.28
CA LYS A 268 -3.51 19.45 19.37
C LYS A 268 -2.67 19.46 18.09
N ILE A 269 -3.30 19.50 16.92
CA ILE A 269 -2.60 19.60 15.63
C ILE A 269 -1.77 20.89 15.58
N ARG A 270 -2.34 22.04 15.97
CA ARG A 270 -1.62 23.32 16.01
C ARG A 270 -0.41 23.29 16.93
N ARG A 271 -0.55 22.71 18.13
CA ARG A 271 0.58 22.56 19.07
C ARG A 271 1.70 21.71 18.50
N ILE A 272 1.37 20.55 17.91
CA ILE A 272 2.38 19.68 17.28
C ILE A 272 3.04 20.41 16.10
N ASN A 273 2.26 21.09 15.26
CA ASN A 273 2.77 21.86 14.14
C ASN A 273 3.75 22.95 14.61
N ALA A 274 3.43 23.69 15.67
CA ALA A 274 4.33 24.68 16.26
C ALA A 274 5.69 24.09 16.69
N VAL A 275 5.69 22.89 17.31
CA VAL A 275 6.93 22.18 17.68
C VAL A 275 7.75 21.84 16.43
N LEU A 276 7.14 21.27 15.40
CA LEU A 276 7.83 20.85 14.16
C LEU A 276 8.33 22.04 13.32
N SER A 277 7.62 23.18 13.36
CA SER A 277 8.06 24.44 12.77
C SER A 277 9.23 25.09 13.53
N GLY A 278 9.62 24.57 14.70
CA GLY A 278 10.68 25.15 15.52
C GLY A 278 10.27 26.41 16.28
N LYS A 279 8.96 26.63 16.48
CA LYS A 279 8.47 27.70 17.35
C LYS A 279 8.73 27.35 18.82
N ARG A 280 8.89 28.36 19.67
CA ARG A 280 8.97 28.13 21.12
C ARG A 280 7.59 27.73 21.64
N VAL A 281 7.54 26.61 22.36
CA VAL A 281 6.32 26.09 22.99
C VAL A 281 6.52 25.95 24.49
N GLN A 282 5.44 26.13 25.25
CA GLN A 282 5.48 25.98 26.69
C GLN A 282 5.30 24.52 27.10
N VAL A 283 6.27 23.98 27.83
CA VAL A 283 6.27 22.64 28.41
C VAL A 283 6.66 22.77 29.87
N THR A 284 5.84 22.24 30.79
CA THR A 284 6.12 22.22 32.25
C THR A 284 6.56 23.58 32.83
N GLY A 285 5.95 24.67 32.35
CA GLY A 285 6.24 26.04 32.80
C GLY A 285 7.45 26.70 32.14
N ARG A 286 8.12 26.03 31.20
CA ARG A 286 9.31 26.54 30.48
C ARG A 286 9.05 26.62 28.98
N GLN A 287 9.80 27.45 28.27
CA GLN A 287 9.74 27.50 26.81
C GLN A 287 10.89 26.69 26.20
N VAL A 288 10.57 25.84 25.24
CA VAL A 288 11.54 25.03 24.48
C VAL A 288 11.25 25.16 22.99
N SER A 289 12.28 25.21 22.16
CA SER A 289 12.15 25.09 20.69
C SER A 289 12.96 23.92 20.18
N ALA A 290 12.42 23.18 19.20
CA ALA A 290 13.14 22.14 18.50
C ALA A 290 14.36 22.66 17.70
N SER A 291 14.45 23.98 17.48
CA SER A 291 15.55 24.65 16.80
C SER A 291 16.71 25.02 17.74
N ASP A 292 16.55 24.85 19.06
CA ASP A 292 17.62 25.16 20.03
C ASP A 292 18.81 24.17 19.94
N HIS A 293 18.68 23.09 19.15
CA HIS A 293 19.73 22.11 18.89
C HIS A 293 19.65 21.62 17.43
N PRO A 294 20.78 21.39 16.72
CA PRO A 294 20.76 21.01 15.30
C PRO A 294 19.95 19.73 15.02
N GLN A 295 20.02 18.76 15.93
CA GLN A 295 19.31 17.48 15.84
C GLN A 295 17.88 17.53 16.45
N GLY A 296 17.47 18.65 17.07
CA GLY A 296 16.20 18.74 17.81
C GLY A 296 14.96 18.54 16.94
N ARG A 297 14.96 19.13 15.73
CA ARG A 297 13.86 18.95 14.76
C ARG A 297 13.78 17.50 14.28
N ALA A 298 14.89 16.92 13.83
CA ALA A 298 14.95 15.52 13.39
C ALA A 298 14.44 14.55 14.48
N PHE A 299 14.84 14.80 15.74
CA PHE A 299 14.35 14.05 16.89
C PHE A 299 12.83 14.16 17.07
N CYS A 300 12.26 15.37 16.98
CA CYS A 300 10.82 15.56 17.09
C CYS A 300 10.05 14.88 15.96
N PHE A 301 10.55 14.93 14.72
CA PHE A 301 9.95 14.25 13.57
C PHE A 301 9.93 12.74 13.76
N ASN A 302 11.07 12.14 14.11
CA ASN A 302 11.17 10.70 14.34
C ASN A 302 10.28 10.25 15.51
N LEU A 303 10.32 10.98 16.63
CA LEU A 303 9.51 10.68 17.81
C LEU A 303 8.02 10.78 17.53
N LEU A 304 7.59 11.81 16.79
CA LEU A 304 6.19 11.98 16.39
C LEU A 304 5.72 10.83 15.51
N ALA A 305 6.49 10.49 14.47
CA ALA A 305 6.16 9.38 13.58
C ALA A 305 6.03 8.06 14.35
N GLN A 306 7.01 7.74 15.19
CA GLN A 306 7.00 6.57 16.06
C GLN A 306 5.77 6.58 16.98
N LYS A 307 5.45 7.73 17.59
CA LYS A 307 4.36 7.83 18.57
C LYS A 307 2.98 7.71 17.91
N ILE A 308 2.79 8.24 16.71
CA ILE A 308 1.55 8.05 15.92
C ILE A 308 1.32 6.56 15.66
N VAL A 309 2.32 5.84 15.12
CA VAL A 309 2.19 4.39 14.84
C VAL A 309 1.97 3.62 16.13
N LYS A 310 2.63 4.01 17.22
CA LYS A 310 2.44 3.41 18.55
C LYS A 310 1.03 3.61 19.12
N GLN A 311 0.28 4.64 18.70
CA GLN A 311 -1.16 4.72 19.06
C GLN A 311 -1.99 3.64 18.37
N GLY A 312 -1.55 3.14 17.22
CA GLY A 312 -2.09 1.94 16.58
C GLY A 312 -2.02 0.72 17.50
N ASP A 313 -0.82 0.49 18.07
CA ASP A 313 -0.54 -0.59 19.04
C ASP A 313 -1.31 -0.42 20.35
N GLU A 314 -1.37 0.81 20.89
CA GLU A 314 -1.95 1.08 22.22
C GLU A 314 -3.46 1.38 22.17
N GLN A 315 -3.86 2.57 21.72
CA GLN A 315 -5.23 3.03 21.84
C GLN A 315 -6.16 2.46 20.77
N VAL A 316 -5.69 2.32 19.54
CA VAL A 316 -6.54 1.85 18.42
C VAL A 316 -6.80 0.34 18.51
N SER A 317 -5.86 -0.41 19.11
CA SER A 317 -6.00 -1.84 19.32
C SER A 317 -7.13 -2.19 20.31
N SER A 318 -7.40 -1.30 21.26
CA SER A 318 -8.50 -1.39 22.23
C SER A 318 -9.76 -0.63 21.80
N GLN A 319 -9.60 0.52 21.13
CA GLN A 319 -10.70 1.36 20.65
C GLN A 319 -10.51 1.68 19.16
N SER A 320 -11.11 0.87 18.29
CA SER A 320 -10.98 1.00 16.83
C SER A 320 -11.36 2.39 16.30
N ASN A 321 -12.38 3.03 16.87
CA ASN A 321 -12.83 4.37 16.47
C ASN A 321 -11.76 5.47 16.65
N ALA A 322 -10.79 5.27 17.55
CA ALA A 322 -9.71 6.24 17.75
C ALA A 322 -8.79 6.35 16.52
N ALA A 323 -8.79 5.34 15.63
CA ALA A 323 -8.00 5.33 14.40
C ALA A 323 -8.22 6.60 13.57
N PHE A 324 -9.48 7.06 13.44
CA PHE A 324 -9.81 8.22 12.63
C PHE A 324 -9.25 9.52 13.19
N LEU A 325 -9.19 9.67 14.52
CA LEU A 325 -8.64 10.87 15.15
C LEU A 325 -7.13 10.96 14.89
N PHE A 326 -6.40 9.86 15.10
CA PHE A 326 -4.97 9.80 14.81
C PHE A 326 -4.67 9.90 13.31
N ALA A 327 -5.52 9.35 12.45
CA ALA A 327 -5.40 9.50 11.01
C ALA A 327 -5.56 10.96 10.55
N MET A 328 -6.56 11.67 11.07
CA MET A 328 -6.74 13.10 10.81
C MET A 328 -5.52 13.93 11.24
N VAL A 329 -4.94 13.63 12.41
CA VAL A 329 -3.71 14.28 12.88
C VAL A 329 -2.53 13.98 11.96
N ALA A 330 -2.32 12.72 11.61
CA ALA A 330 -1.24 12.30 10.72
C ALA A 330 -1.34 12.99 9.34
N VAL A 331 -2.51 12.92 8.69
CA VAL A 331 -2.72 13.53 7.38
C VAL A 331 -2.55 15.05 7.42
N SER A 332 -3.12 15.71 8.44
CA SER A 332 -3.01 17.18 8.59
C SER A 332 -1.55 17.63 8.73
N LEU A 333 -0.74 16.87 9.48
CA LEU A 333 0.68 17.16 9.67
C LEU A 333 1.49 16.81 8.42
N CYS A 334 1.19 15.72 7.72
CA CYS A 334 1.87 15.33 6.48
C CYS A 334 1.67 16.33 5.34
N VAL A 335 0.52 17.03 5.29
CA VAL A 335 0.30 18.12 4.33
C VAL A 335 1.27 19.28 4.59
N SER A 336 1.55 19.59 5.86
CA SER A 336 2.49 20.65 6.24
C SER A 336 3.94 20.20 6.16
N PHE A 337 4.21 18.91 6.35
CA PHE A 337 5.55 18.34 6.44
C PHE A 337 5.66 17.01 5.67
N PRO A 338 5.94 17.04 4.35
CA PRO A 338 6.02 15.83 3.53
C PRO A 338 7.01 14.79 4.03
N ASP A 339 8.14 15.21 4.63
CA ASP A 339 9.13 14.29 5.20
C ASP A 339 8.59 13.41 6.34
N LEU A 340 7.61 13.90 7.10
CA LEU A 340 6.96 13.15 8.17
C LEU A 340 6.23 11.93 7.62
N ARG A 341 5.68 12.02 6.40
CA ARG A 341 4.94 10.95 5.75
C ARG A 341 5.81 9.70 5.58
N ASP A 342 7.00 9.87 5.02
CA ASP A 342 7.94 8.76 4.80
C ASP A 342 8.35 8.13 6.13
N LEU A 343 8.58 8.95 7.16
CA LEU A 343 8.93 8.45 8.50
C LEU A 343 7.78 7.65 9.13
N ILE A 344 6.54 8.14 9.04
CA ILE A 344 5.36 7.40 9.51
C ILE A 344 5.27 6.05 8.79
N LEU A 345 5.43 6.03 7.47
CA LEU A 345 5.38 4.80 6.69
C LEU A 345 6.51 3.82 7.05
N ALA A 346 7.73 4.32 7.26
CA ALA A 346 8.85 3.51 7.71
C ALA A 346 8.60 2.89 9.09
N HIS A 347 8.02 3.65 10.03
CA HIS A 347 7.62 3.14 11.35
C HIS A 347 6.48 2.12 11.27
N PHE A 348 5.53 2.27 10.35
CA PHE A 348 4.51 1.26 10.08
C PHE A 348 5.14 -0.06 9.63
N HIS A 349 6.03 -0.02 8.63
CA HIS A 349 6.73 -1.21 8.15
C HIS A 349 7.56 -1.88 9.24
N ALA A 350 8.26 -1.09 10.07
CA ALA A 350 9.06 -1.61 11.18
C ALA A 350 8.20 -2.23 12.29
N SER A 351 7.03 -1.65 12.58
CA SER A 351 6.15 -2.11 13.67
C SER A 351 5.21 -3.24 13.25
N CYS A 352 4.92 -3.35 11.96
CA CYS A 352 3.93 -4.24 11.38
C CYS A 352 4.43 -4.72 10.00
N PRO A 353 5.31 -5.74 9.97
CA PRO A 353 5.89 -6.26 8.74
C PRO A 353 4.87 -6.76 7.72
N VAL A 354 3.66 -7.14 8.17
CA VAL A 354 2.55 -7.54 7.29
C VAL A 354 2.03 -6.40 6.40
N LEU A 355 2.33 -5.14 6.72
CA LEU A 355 2.05 -4.00 5.85
C LEU A 355 3.09 -3.84 4.73
N VAL A 356 4.22 -4.54 4.81
CA VAL A 356 5.21 -4.57 3.74
C VAL A 356 4.66 -5.47 2.63
N PRO A 357 4.63 -5.00 1.37
CA PRO A 357 4.06 -5.73 0.24
C PRO A 357 4.94 -6.91 -0.23
N PHE A 358 5.73 -7.50 0.66
CA PHE A 358 6.48 -8.73 0.47
C PHE A 358 6.91 -9.35 1.80
N TYR A 359 7.08 -10.67 1.80
CA TYR A 359 7.59 -11.41 2.95
C TYR A 359 9.10 -11.62 2.82
N VAL A 360 9.85 -11.13 3.81
CA VAL A 360 11.24 -11.54 3.97
C VAL A 360 11.24 -12.97 4.49
N THR A 361 11.73 -13.92 3.69
CA THR A 361 11.94 -15.29 4.15
C THR A 361 13.42 -15.52 4.40
N SER A 362 13.74 -16.02 5.58
CA SER A 362 15.07 -16.50 5.92
C SER A 362 14.95 -17.90 6.52
N LYS A 363 15.74 -18.83 5.99
CA LYS A 363 15.73 -20.23 6.41
C LYS A 363 16.64 -20.50 7.63
N ASP A 364 17.51 -19.55 7.98
CA ASP A 364 18.60 -19.75 8.95
C ASP A 364 18.44 -18.91 10.23
N LEU A 365 17.21 -18.50 10.58
CA LEU A 365 16.96 -17.70 11.79
C LEU A 365 16.56 -18.57 12.98
N SER A 366 16.95 -18.13 14.18
CA SER A 366 16.41 -18.68 15.43
C SER A 366 14.90 -18.45 15.51
N ASP A 367 14.17 -19.24 16.31
CA ASP A 367 12.73 -19.06 16.48
C ASP A 367 12.36 -17.66 16.98
N ASN A 368 13.16 -17.09 17.88
CA ASN A 368 12.97 -15.73 18.38
C ASN A 368 13.21 -14.68 17.29
N ASP A 369 14.21 -14.87 16.44
CA ASP A 369 14.48 -13.94 15.33
C ASP A 369 13.42 -14.05 14.23
N ARG A 370 12.89 -15.26 14.00
CA ARG A 370 11.73 -15.48 13.13
C ARG A 370 10.48 -14.79 13.68
N CYS A 371 10.23 -14.88 14.99
CA CYS A 371 9.13 -14.17 15.64
C CYS A 371 9.28 -12.64 15.48
N ARG A 372 10.48 -12.10 15.76
CA ARG A 372 10.76 -10.66 15.55
C ARG A 372 10.57 -10.23 14.10
N LEU A 373 10.97 -11.07 13.14
CA LEU A 373 10.80 -10.82 11.71
C LEU A 373 9.31 -10.75 11.31
N LEU A 374 8.47 -11.58 11.91
CA LEU A 374 7.01 -11.53 11.75
C LEU A 374 6.37 -10.35 12.52
N GLY A 375 7.16 -9.63 13.32
CA GLY A 375 6.72 -8.48 14.09
C GLY A 375 6.27 -8.82 15.50
N TYR A 376 6.47 -10.04 16.00
CA TYR A 376 6.20 -10.38 17.39
C TYR A 376 7.16 -9.63 18.33
N LYS A 377 6.62 -9.21 19.49
CA LYS A 377 7.46 -8.73 20.60
C LYS A 377 8.07 -9.92 21.31
N VAL A 378 9.39 -9.89 21.48
CA VAL A 378 10.15 -10.86 22.27
C VAL A 378 10.79 -10.10 23.42
N SER A 379 10.43 -10.47 24.64
CA SER A 379 10.93 -9.88 25.88
C SER A 379 12.42 -10.19 26.10
N SER A 380 13.05 -9.50 27.06
CA SER A 380 14.49 -9.68 27.36
C SER A 380 14.84 -11.06 27.90
N ASP A 381 13.87 -11.76 28.48
CA ASP A 381 13.93 -13.16 28.94
C ASP A 381 13.69 -14.18 27.80
N GLY A 382 13.49 -13.70 26.56
CA GLY A 382 13.22 -14.54 25.40
C GLY A 382 11.78 -14.99 25.26
N GLN A 383 10.86 -14.54 26.12
CA GLN A 383 9.44 -14.87 26.00
C GLN A 383 8.80 -14.14 24.82
N VAL A 384 8.15 -14.90 23.94
CA VAL A 384 7.39 -14.37 22.81
C VAL A 384 6.01 -13.94 23.31
N GLU A 385 5.51 -12.79 22.84
CA GLU A 385 4.15 -12.36 23.18
C GLU A 385 3.10 -13.38 22.72
N GLY A 386 2.00 -13.48 23.47
CA GLY A 386 0.88 -14.36 23.12
C GLY A 386 0.17 -13.93 21.83
N GLU A 387 -0.39 -14.89 21.12
CA GLU A 387 -1.05 -14.70 19.82
C GLU A 387 -2.17 -13.65 19.86
N ASP A 388 -3.04 -13.69 20.88
CA ASP A 388 -4.11 -12.69 21.04
C ASP A 388 -3.58 -11.26 21.19
N SER A 389 -2.47 -11.09 21.92
CA SER A 389 -1.82 -9.79 22.11
C SER A 389 -1.22 -9.31 20.79
N TYR A 390 -0.53 -10.19 20.08
CA TYR A 390 0.02 -9.93 18.75
C TYR A 390 -1.10 -9.50 17.77
N LEU A 391 -2.16 -10.30 17.65
CA LEU A 391 -3.27 -10.04 16.72
C LEU A 391 -4.00 -8.74 17.05
N ARG A 392 -4.25 -8.45 18.34
CA ARG A 392 -4.87 -7.19 18.77
C ARG A 392 -4.03 -5.99 18.37
N ARG A 393 -2.72 -6.05 18.64
CA ARG A 393 -1.76 -4.99 18.29
C ARG A 393 -1.65 -4.78 16.78
N MET A 394 -1.45 -5.86 16.01
CA MET A 394 -1.39 -5.81 14.55
C MET A 394 -2.67 -5.22 13.97
N SER A 395 -3.83 -5.67 14.45
CA SER A 395 -5.14 -5.16 14.01
C SER A 395 -5.27 -3.66 14.28
N GLY A 396 -4.83 -3.17 15.44
CA GLY A 396 -4.85 -1.75 15.76
C GLY A 396 -3.96 -0.91 14.83
N ILE A 397 -2.75 -1.39 14.55
CA ILE A 397 -1.81 -0.73 13.62
C ILE A 397 -2.37 -0.71 12.20
N VAL A 398 -2.89 -1.84 11.69
CA VAL A 398 -3.48 -1.95 10.35
C VAL A 398 -4.73 -1.06 10.23
N ARG A 399 -5.58 -0.99 11.26
CA ARG A 399 -6.74 -0.08 11.27
C ARG A 399 -6.33 1.38 11.18
N LEU A 400 -5.29 1.79 11.93
CA LEU A 400 -4.75 3.15 11.84
C LEU A 400 -4.18 3.43 10.44
N TYR A 401 -3.44 2.49 9.88
CA TYR A 401 -2.91 2.59 8.52
C TYR A 401 -4.03 2.78 7.49
N ALA A 402 -5.05 1.91 7.51
CA ALA A 402 -6.21 2.01 6.63
C ALA A 402 -6.97 3.34 6.81
N ALA A 403 -7.16 3.79 8.06
CA ALA A 403 -7.79 5.08 8.36
C ALA A 403 -7.02 6.26 7.73
N ILE A 404 -5.67 6.23 7.74
CA ILE A 404 -4.83 7.24 7.07
C ILE A 404 -5.06 7.22 5.55
N LEU A 405 -5.13 6.05 4.92
CA LEU A 405 -5.32 5.92 3.47
C LEU A 405 -6.65 6.51 2.99
N GLN A 406 -7.73 6.32 3.76
CA GLN A 406 -9.07 6.81 3.42
C GLN A 406 -9.33 8.26 3.84
N THR A 407 -8.47 8.83 4.70
CA THR A 407 -8.63 10.21 5.19
C THR A 407 -8.33 11.22 4.07
N PRO A 408 -9.26 12.12 3.73
CA PRO A 408 -9.06 13.08 2.65
C PRO A 408 -8.04 14.16 3.05
N THR A 409 -7.19 14.57 2.09
CA THR A 409 -6.17 15.62 2.26
C THR A 409 -6.72 17.05 2.11
N LYS A 410 -7.97 17.19 1.65
CA LYS A 410 -8.70 18.47 1.56
C LYS A 410 -10.04 18.34 2.28
N PRO A 411 -10.50 19.37 3.02
CA PRO A 411 -11.87 19.40 3.49
C PRO A 411 -12.79 19.35 2.27
N ARG A 412 -13.68 18.35 2.22
CA ARG A 412 -14.79 18.39 1.26
C ARG A 412 -15.65 19.59 1.66
N PRO A 413 -16.09 20.45 0.73
CA PRO A 413 -17.13 21.41 1.06
C PRO A 413 -18.30 20.60 1.60
N HIS A 414 -18.67 20.84 2.86
CA HIS A 414 -19.89 20.26 3.41
C HIS A 414 -21.02 20.61 2.44
N PRO A 415 -21.88 19.65 2.03
CA PRO A 415 -23.13 20.03 1.41
C PRO A 415 -23.85 20.88 2.47
N THR A 416 -23.99 22.18 2.18
CA THR A 416 -24.82 23.06 2.98
C THR A 416 -26.17 22.37 3.12
N ARG A 417 -26.52 22.03 4.36
CA ARG A 417 -27.79 21.43 4.74
C ARG A 417 -28.90 22.44 4.46
N THR A 418 -29.34 22.52 3.22
CA THR A 418 -30.63 23.07 2.82
C THR A 418 -31.54 21.90 2.46
N GLY A 419 -32.41 21.56 3.42
CA GLY A 419 -33.75 21.03 3.14
C GLY A 419 -33.86 19.59 2.64
N ALA A 420 -33.63 18.61 3.51
CA ALA A 420 -34.38 17.35 3.47
C ALA A 420 -34.92 17.09 4.89
N ARG A 421 -36.09 17.68 5.18
CA ARG A 421 -36.93 17.25 6.30
C ARG A 421 -37.42 15.85 5.97
N VAL A 422 -36.83 14.84 6.58
CA VAL A 422 -37.54 13.58 6.81
C VAL A 422 -38.56 13.89 7.90
N GLY A 423 -39.84 13.88 7.51
CA GLY A 423 -40.94 14.06 8.43
C GLY A 423 -40.97 12.91 9.44
N VAL A 424 -40.72 13.24 10.70
CA VAL A 424 -41.27 12.47 11.81
C VAL A 424 -42.37 13.34 12.37
N ALA A 425 -43.60 12.98 12.01
CA ALA A 425 -44.80 13.53 12.61
C ALA A 425 -45.07 12.76 13.89
N SER A 426 -44.89 13.41 15.04
CA SER A 426 -45.75 13.16 16.19
C SER A 426 -45.86 14.43 17.03
N GLU A 427 -47.06 14.64 17.56
CA GLU A 427 -47.46 15.59 18.60
C GLU A 427 -47.95 16.98 18.16
N GLY A 428 -49.28 17.07 18.03
CA GLY A 428 -50.06 18.14 18.68
C GLY A 428 -50.98 17.50 19.74
N PRO A 429 -51.79 18.25 20.54
CA PRO A 429 -52.23 19.63 20.25
C PRO A 429 -52.28 20.64 21.43
N LYS A 430 -52.12 21.92 21.06
CA LYS A 430 -52.92 23.13 21.39
C LYS A 430 -53.14 23.57 22.86
N HIS A 431 -52.72 24.80 23.15
CA HIS A 431 -53.46 25.98 23.71
C HIS A 431 -52.39 27.09 23.95
N GLY A 432 -52.53 28.41 23.76
CA GLY A 432 -53.53 29.37 23.30
C GLY A 432 -52.92 30.81 23.36
N ALA A 433 -53.57 31.79 22.71
CA ALA A 433 -53.53 33.26 22.91
C ALA A 433 -52.28 34.14 22.55
N THR A 434 -52.33 34.80 21.37
CA THR A 434 -52.34 36.28 21.01
C THR A 434 -51.54 37.38 21.82
N PRO A 435 -51.28 38.62 21.29
CA PRO A 435 -50.18 39.02 20.39
C PRO A 435 -49.50 40.42 20.72
N ILE A 436 -48.64 40.92 19.79
CA ILE A 436 -48.35 42.34 19.38
C ILE A 436 -47.02 43.03 19.79
N SER A 437 -46.48 43.75 18.78
CA SER A 437 -45.52 44.89 18.69
C SER A 437 -44.05 44.53 18.47
N ASP A 438 -43.49 44.70 17.26
CA ASP A 438 -43.14 45.91 16.47
C ASP A 438 -41.78 46.51 16.85
N GLY A 439 -40.94 46.76 15.83
CA GLY A 439 -39.94 47.82 15.89
C GLY A 439 -38.57 47.54 15.28
N HIS A 440 -38.41 47.97 14.01
CA HIS A 440 -37.20 48.59 13.41
C HIS A 440 -36.00 47.65 13.13
N GLY A 441 -35.36 47.63 11.95
CA GLY A 441 -35.14 48.67 10.95
C GLY A 441 -33.63 48.94 10.88
N SER A 442 -32.95 48.57 9.78
CA SER A 442 -31.80 49.27 9.19
C SER A 442 -30.95 48.37 8.27
N SER A 443 -31.08 48.64 6.97
CA SER A 443 -30.05 48.84 5.93
C SER A 443 -28.64 48.19 6.01
N ARG A 444 -28.39 47.37 4.97
CA ARG A 444 -27.17 47.15 4.13
C ARG A 444 -26.19 48.34 3.98
N PRO A 445 -24.93 48.18 3.45
CA PRO A 445 -24.51 47.31 2.34
C PRO A 445 -23.14 46.58 2.51
N ALA A 446 -22.91 45.39 1.92
CA ALA A 446 -22.50 45.11 0.54
C ALA A 446 -21.26 45.89 0.06
N GLY A 447 -20.07 45.29 0.24
CA GLY A 447 -18.81 45.68 -0.39
C GLY A 447 -18.37 44.61 -1.38
N ASN A 448 -18.40 44.98 -2.66
CA ASN A 448 -17.85 44.25 -3.81
C ASN A 448 -16.34 43.99 -3.64
N CYS A 449 -15.88 42.81 -4.06
CA CYS A 449 -14.57 42.70 -4.71
C CYS A 449 -14.63 41.61 -5.80
N ARG A 450 -14.80 42.05 -7.04
CA ARG A 450 -14.39 41.33 -8.25
C ARG A 450 -12.99 41.82 -8.58
N LEU A 451 -12.06 40.92 -8.94
CA LEU A 451 -11.07 41.11 -10.00
C LEU A 451 -10.24 39.83 -10.22
N CYS A 452 -10.18 39.43 -11.50
CA CYS A 452 -9.26 38.52 -12.20
C CYS A 452 -9.26 37.04 -11.76
N SER A 453 -9.79 36.08 -12.53
CA SER A 453 -9.42 35.69 -13.90
C SER A 453 -7.92 35.44 -14.04
N ASP A 454 -7.47 34.23 -13.73
CA ASP A 454 -6.32 33.64 -14.42
C ASP A 454 -6.60 32.16 -14.68
N GLU A 455 -7.06 31.90 -15.89
CA GLU A 455 -7.41 30.60 -16.44
C GLU A 455 -6.13 29.97 -17.01
N ARG A 456 -5.20 29.60 -16.13
CA ARG A 456 -3.95 28.95 -16.52
C ARG A 456 -3.27 28.15 -15.41
N VAL A 457 -4.03 27.38 -14.61
CA VAL A 457 -3.49 26.33 -13.70
C VAL A 457 -4.44 25.13 -13.62
N ARG A 458 -4.90 24.63 -14.78
CA ARG A 458 -5.74 23.40 -14.86
C ARG A 458 -4.99 22.14 -15.31
N GLU A 459 -3.71 22.24 -15.60
CA GLU A 459 -2.87 21.10 -15.95
C GLU A 459 -1.56 21.16 -15.17
N THR A 460 -1.60 20.65 -13.94
CA THR A 460 -0.49 20.13 -13.13
C THR A 460 -1.06 19.92 -11.73
N VAL A 461 -0.59 18.88 -11.03
CA VAL A 461 -1.15 18.40 -9.74
C VAL A 461 -2.35 17.44 -9.87
N SER A 462 -2.21 16.44 -10.75
CA SER A 462 -2.87 15.13 -10.62
C SER A 462 -1.89 13.98 -10.29
N GLU A 463 -0.59 14.27 -10.15
CA GLU A 463 0.46 13.27 -9.95
C GLU A 463 1.24 13.54 -8.65
N SER A 464 0.70 13.14 -7.50
CA SER A 464 1.54 13.00 -6.29
C SER A 464 0.95 12.06 -5.23
N ALA A 465 0.24 11.01 -5.66
CA ALA A 465 -0.04 9.85 -4.80
C ALA A 465 0.92 8.73 -5.23
N PRO A 466 1.77 8.18 -4.33
CA PRO A 466 2.59 7.02 -4.65
C PRO A 466 1.66 5.85 -5.02
N LEU A 467 2.07 5.08 -6.02
CA LEU A 467 1.34 3.96 -6.65
C LEU A 467 0.69 2.99 -5.65
N HIS A 468 1.26 2.81 -4.45
CA HIS A 468 0.67 2.00 -3.38
C HIS A 468 -0.68 2.55 -2.84
N MET A 469 -0.86 3.87 -2.83
CA MET A 469 -2.09 4.55 -2.35
C MET A 469 -3.23 4.51 -3.37
N GLN A 470 -2.93 4.28 -4.65
CA GLN A 470 -3.95 4.11 -5.69
C GLN A 470 -4.46 2.66 -5.75
N ALA A 471 -3.60 1.67 -5.48
CA ALA A 471 -3.95 0.26 -5.52
C ALA A 471 -4.96 -0.19 -4.43
N VAL A 472 -4.95 0.45 -3.25
CA VAL A 472 -5.88 0.11 -2.15
C VAL A 472 -7.30 0.65 -2.39
N ARG A 473 -7.45 1.71 -3.20
CA ARG A 473 -8.76 2.27 -3.55
C ARG A 473 -9.56 1.39 -4.51
N THR A 474 -8.88 0.56 -5.29
CA THR A 474 -9.51 -0.28 -6.32
C THR A 474 -9.89 -1.68 -5.84
N THR A 475 -9.41 -2.13 -4.67
CA THR A 475 -9.61 -3.51 -4.20
C THR A 475 -10.80 -3.69 -3.24
N TYR A 476 -11.37 -2.62 -2.70
CA TYR A 476 -12.57 -2.69 -1.86
C TYR A 476 -13.64 -1.73 -2.38
N GLY A 477 -14.35 -2.20 -3.42
CA GLY A 477 -15.59 -1.62 -3.92
C GLY A 477 -16.72 -1.77 -2.90
N GLU A 478 -17.63 -0.81 -2.95
CA GLU A 478 -18.74 -0.53 -2.05
C GLU A 478 -19.61 -1.77 -1.71
N GLY A 479 -19.55 -2.22 -0.46
CA GLY A 479 -20.53 -3.15 0.12
C GLY A 479 -21.35 -2.43 1.20
N HIS A 480 -22.55 -2.00 0.84
CA HIS A 480 -23.56 -1.54 1.80
C HIS A 480 -23.99 -2.72 2.69
N PRO A 481 -23.96 -2.62 4.04
CA PRO A 481 -24.58 -3.64 4.88
C PRO A 481 -26.05 -3.26 5.11
N SER A 482 -26.95 -3.94 4.39
CA SER A 482 -28.36 -4.05 4.74
C SER A 482 -28.61 -5.41 5.38
N GLY A 483 -29.17 -5.46 6.59
CA GLY A 483 -29.81 -6.68 7.09
C GLY A 483 -29.62 -6.93 8.58
N SER A 484 -30.63 -6.52 9.35
CA SER A 484 -30.87 -6.88 10.74
C SER A 484 -31.03 -8.40 10.93
N ALA A 485 -30.38 -8.97 11.95
CA ALA A 485 -30.80 -10.24 12.54
C ALA A 485 -31.30 -9.98 13.96
N ARG A 486 -32.61 -10.14 14.13
CA ARG A 486 -33.30 -10.18 15.42
C ARG A 486 -32.84 -11.40 16.20
N SER A 487 -32.60 -11.20 17.48
CA SER A 487 -32.61 -12.23 18.51
C SER A 487 -34.00 -12.82 18.66
N SER A 488 -34.11 -14.14 18.73
CA SER A 488 -35.21 -14.82 19.41
C SER A 488 -34.67 -16.16 19.93
N ASP A 489 -35.18 -16.49 21.11
CA ASP A 489 -34.95 -17.64 21.98
C ASP A 489 -34.71 -19.01 21.32
#